data_AF-A0A926UCR3-F1
#
_entry.id   AF-A0A926UCR3-F1
#
_cell.length_a   1.000
_cell.length_b   1.000
_cell.length_c   1.000
_cell.angle_alpha   90.00
_cell.angle_beta   90.00
_cell.angle_gamma   90.00
#
_symmetry.space_group_name_H-M   'P 1'
#
loop_
_entity.id
_entity.type
_entity.pdbx_description
1 polymer ?
#
loop_
_entity_poly.entity_id
_entity_poly.type
_entity_poly.pdbx_seq_one_letter_code
_entity_poly.pdbx_strand_id
1 'polypeptide(L)'
;MEPDPQQRLLLKIVLGSAWIDGALQPAELTYLQTLLQRYGESYNRELKELTQQRVSRTETEAWIVEYLNDTGEEGRRKLLAEIANTLFADERISDLERELLDEYHTMMSLIPNQEQEHHFAQNILEPIGRFLKKVIGLNPS
;
A
#
# COMPACT_ATOMS: atom_id res chain seq x y z
N MET A 1 -18.30 -11.71 9.09
CA MET A 1 -17.65 -10.89 8.06
C MET A 1 -16.34 -11.58 7.77
N GLU A 2 -16.13 -12.02 6.53
CA GLU A 2 -14.79 -12.42 6.12
C GLU A 2 -13.87 -11.20 6.23
N PRO A 3 -12.62 -11.35 6.67
CA PRO A 3 -11.79 -10.18 6.87
C PRO A 3 -11.39 -9.57 5.53
N ASP A 4 -11.39 -8.25 5.48
CA ASP A 4 -11.12 -7.48 4.26
C ASP A 4 -9.71 -7.79 3.75
N PRO A 5 -9.56 -8.37 2.54
CA PRO A 5 -8.26 -8.66 1.94
C PRO A 5 -7.34 -7.44 1.92
N GLN A 6 -7.91 -6.26 1.73
CA GLN A 6 -7.16 -5.00 1.68
C GLN A 6 -6.59 -4.62 3.05
N GLN A 7 -7.34 -4.88 4.12
CA GLN A 7 -6.86 -4.67 5.48
C GLN A 7 -5.69 -5.61 5.81
N ARG A 8 -5.78 -6.88 5.42
CA ARG A 8 -4.68 -7.84 5.63
C ARG A 8 -3.44 -7.43 4.85
N LEU A 9 -3.61 -6.98 3.62
CA LEU A 9 -2.50 -6.53 2.80
C LEU A 9 -1.80 -5.29 3.41
N LEU A 10 -2.56 -4.32 3.93
CA LEU A 10 -2.01 -3.22 4.73
C LEU A 10 -1.18 -3.75 5.90
N LEU A 11 -1.71 -4.69 6.69
CA LEU A 11 -1.01 -5.24 7.85
C LEU A 11 0.29 -5.97 7.44
N LYS A 12 0.27 -6.71 6.31
CA LYS A 12 1.47 -7.36 5.76
C LYS A 12 2.54 -6.34 5.41
N ILE A 13 2.17 -5.24 4.74
CA ILE A 13 3.12 -4.17 4.39
C ILE A 13 3.72 -3.54 5.64
N VAL A 14 2.90 -3.21 6.64
CA VAL A 14 3.36 -2.57 7.87
C VAL A 14 4.31 -3.50 8.64
N LEU A 15 3.97 -4.79 8.74
CA LEU A 15 4.85 -5.81 9.32
C LEU A 15 6.17 -5.94 8.54
N GLY A 16 6.09 -5.96 7.21
CA GLY A 16 7.28 -6.06 6.36
C GLY A 16 8.17 -4.82 6.42
N SER A 17 7.59 -3.64 6.62
CA SER A 17 8.32 -2.37 6.75
C SER A 17 9.13 -2.33 8.05
N ALA A 18 8.57 -2.83 9.14
CA ALA A 18 9.21 -2.87 10.45
C ALA A 18 10.42 -3.83 10.53
N TRP A 19 10.67 -4.64 9.49
CA TRP A 19 11.86 -5.50 9.41
C TRP A 19 13.06 -4.84 8.72
N ILE A 20 12.99 -3.55 8.35
CA ILE A 20 13.99 -2.91 7.49
C ILE A 20 15.41 -2.93 8.06
N ASP A 21 15.56 -2.73 9.37
CA ASP A 21 16.83 -2.78 10.09
C ASP A 21 17.27 -4.22 10.41
N GLY A 22 16.43 -5.20 10.06
CA GLY A 22 16.60 -6.62 10.30
C GLY A 22 16.16 -7.08 11.70
N ALA A 23 15.61 -6.22 12.55
CA ALA A 23 15.20 -6.60 13.89
C ALA A 23 13.99 -5.80 14.38
N LEU A 24 12.85 -6.46 14.53
CA LEU A 24 11.69 -5.85 15.20
C LEU A 24 12.03 -5.46 16.63
N GLN A 25 11.99 -4.16 16.91
CA GLN A 25 12.17 -3.64 18.24
C GLN A 25 10.94 -3.88 19.12
N PRO A 26 11.09 -3.94 20.46
CA PRO A 26 9.96 -4.17 21.36
C PRO A 26 8.82 -3.15 21.22
N ALA A 27 9.14 -1.88 20.91
CA ALA A 27 8.15 -0.82 20.72
C ALA A 27 7.33 -1.03 19.45
N GLU A 28 7.99 -1.31 18.33
CA GLU A 28 7.35 -1.62 17.04
C GLU A 28 6.48 -2.88 17.16
N LEU A 29 7.00 -3.94 17.80
CA LEU A 29 6.25 -5.17 18.03
C LEU A 29 4.99 -4.92 18.88
N THR A 30 5.08 -4.07 19.89
CA THR A 30 3.93 -3.69 20.73
C THR A 30 2.89 -2.90 19.92
N TYR A 31 3.34 -1.97 19.07
CA TYR A 31 2.46 -1.25 18.15
C TYR A 31 1.78 -2.21 17.17
N LEU A 32 2.55 -3.09 16.52
CA LEU A 32 2.05 -4.10 15.59
C LEU A 32 1.00 -5.02 16.23
N GLN A 33 1.24 -5.50 17.45
CA GLN A 33 0.25 -6.31 18.17
C GLN A 33 -1.05 -5.54 18.45
N THR A 34 -0.92 -4.27 18.82
CA THR A 34 -2.08 -3.38 19.02
C THR A 34 -2.83 -3.14 17.71
N LEU A 35 -2.09 -3.00 16.60
CA LEU A 35 -2.63 -2.83 15.27
C LEU A 35 -3.41 -4.08 14.84
N LEU A 36 -2.83 -5.27 14.98
CA LEU A 36 -3.51 -6.54 14.70
C LEU A 36 -4.80 -6.69 15.51
N GLN A 37 -4.80 -6.31 16.79
CA GLN A 37 -6.02 -6.32 17.61
C GLN A 37 -7.07 -5.32 17.10
N ARG A 38 -6.67 -4.10 16.76
CA ARG A 38 -7.56 -3.04 16.23
C ARG A 38 -8.27 -3.48 14.95
N TYR A 39 -7.57 -4.20 14.08
CA TYR A 39 -8.12 -4.73 12.83
C TYR A 39 -8.79 -6.11 12.98
N GLY A 40 -8.86 -6.67 14.19
CA GLY A 40 -9.50 -7.97 14.44
C GLY A 40 -8.70 -9.18 13.92
N GLU A 41 -7.41 -9.01 13.65
CA GLU A 41 -6.51 -10.00 13.04
C GLU A 41 -5.48 -10.58 14.04
N SER A 42 -5.68 -10.38 15.35
CA SER A 42 -4.76 -10.86 16.40
C SER A 42 -4.57 -12.38 16.47
N TYR A 43 -5.52 -13.15 15.94
CA TYR A 43 -5.47 -14.62 15.86
C TYR A 43 -5.10 -15.13 14.46
N ASN A 44 -4.80 -14.23 13.52
CA ASN A 44 -4.41 -14.60 12.18
C ASN A 44 -3.03 -15.25 12.21
N ARG A 45 -2.96 -16.50 11.74
CA ARG A 45 -1.73 -17.29 11.78
C ARG A 45 -0.65 -16.70 10.88
N GLU A 46 -0.98 -16.31 9.65
CA GLU A 46 -0.04 -15.74 8.68
C GLU A 46 0.57 -14.44 9.23
N LEU A 47 -0.26 -13.50 9.66
CA LEU A 47 0.21 -12.21 10.19
C LEU A 47 1.04 -12.37 11.46
N LYS A 48 0.69 -13.34 12.31
CA LYS A 48 1.48 -13.66 13.50
C LYS A 48 2.83 -14.26 13.13
N GLU A 49 2.91 -15.12 12.13
CA GLU A 49 4.18 -15.68 11.65
C GLU A 49 5.12 -14.57 11.13
N LEU A 50 4.57 -13.54 10.46
CA LEU A 50 5.35 -12.38 10.00
C LEU A 50 5.92 -11.52 11.14
N THR A 51 5.38 -11.59 12.36
CA THR A 51 6.01 -10.94 13.54
C THR A 51 7.26 -11.67 14.04
N GLN A 52 7.53 -12.87 13.52
CA GLN A 52 8.63 -13.75 13.96
C GLN A 52 9.64 -14.03 12.85
N GLN A 53 9.25 -13.81 11.60
CA GLN A 53 10.05 -14.08 10.42
C GLN A 53 10.38 -12.78 9.70
N ARG A 54 11.65 -12.60 9.35
CA ARG A 54 12.08 -11.47 8.54
C ARG A 54 11.38 -11.51 7.20
N VAL A 55 10.81 -10.37 6.83
CA VAL A 55 10.26 -10.12 5.50
C VAL A 55 11.30 -9.37 4.69
N SER A 56 11.47 -9.75 3.42
CA SER A 56 12.39 -9.04 2.56
C SER A 56 11.78 -7.72 2.07
N ARG A 57 12.61 -6.70 1.86
CA ARG A 57 12.17 -5.42 1.31
C ARG A 57 11.42 -5.59 -0.02
N THR A 58 11.91 -6.45 -0.92
CA THR A 58 11.27 -6.72 -2.22
C THR A 58 9.88 -7.33 -2.07
N GLU A 59 9.67 -8.18 -1.07
CA GLU A 59 8.36 -8.75 -0.77
C GLU A 59 7.40 -7.69 -0.22
N THR A 60 7.87 -6.83 0.68
CA THR A 60 7.09 -5.68 1.17
C THR A 60 6.69 -4.74 0.03
N GLU A 61 7.62 -4.43 -0.88
CA GLU A 61 7.36 -3.59 -2.05
C GLU A 61 6.33 -4.21 -3.00
N ALA A 62 6.37 -5.53 -3.21
CA ALA A 62 5.38 -6.24 -4.01
C ALA A 62 3.97 -6.09 -3.40
N TRP A 63 3.84 -6.22 -2.08
CA TRP A 63 2.55 -6.00 -1.40
C TRP A 63 2.09 -4.55 -1.48
N ILE A 64 3.01 -3.57 -1.45
CA ILE A 64 2.66 -2.16 -1.67
C ILE A 64 2.03 -1.99 -3.05
N VAL A 65 2.66 -2.51 -4.10
CA VAL A 65 2.12 -2.42 -5.47
C VAL A 65 0.74 -3.07 -5.55
N GLU A 66 0.58 -4.26 -4.97
CA GLU A 66 -0.71 -4.95 -4.91
C GLU A 66 -1.77 -4.11 -4.19
N TYR A 67 -1.42 -3.50 -3.05
CA TYR A 67 -2.33 -2.66 -2.28
C TYR A 67 -2.78 -1.43 -3.06
N LEU A 68 -1.88 -0.82 -3.82
CA LEU A 68 -2.19 0.37 -4.60
C LEU A 68 -3.13 0.11 -5.78
N ASN A 69 -3.24 -1.13 -6.27
CA ASN A 69 -4.14 -1.46 -7.38
C ASN A 69 -5.60 -1.18 -7.04
N ASP A 70 -6.00 -1.42 -5.78
CA ASP A 70 -7.39 -1.26 -5.34
C ASP A 70 -7.59 -0.06 -4.41
N THR A 71 -6.63 0.87 -4.40
CA THR A 71 -6.60 1.98 -3.42
C THR A 71 -6.43 3.36 -4.07
N GLY A 72 -7.28 4.30 -3.68
CA GLY A 72 -7.15 5.72 -4.02
C GLY A 72 -6.16 6.48 -3.14
N GLU A 73 -6.18 7.82 -3.22
CA GLU A 73 -5.24 8.66 -2.47
C GLU A 73 -5.38 8.51 -0.95
N GLU A 74 -6.60 8.30 -0.45
CA GLU A 74 -6.85 8.14 0.99
C GLU A 74 -6.16 6.90 1.56
N GLY A 75 -6.24 5.76 0.88
CA GLY A 75 -5.58 4.57 1.40
C GLY A 75 -4.06 4.61 1.23
N ARG A 76 -3.51 5.38 0.27
CA ARG A 76 -2.06 5.70 0.24
C ARG A 76 -1.63 6.45 1.49
N ARG A 77 -2.35 7.52 1.85
CA ARG A 77 -2.09 8.30 3.07
C ARG A 77 -2.20 7.41 4.30
N LYS A 78 -3.24 6.57 4.36
CA LYS A 78 -3.44 5.61 5.44
C LYS A 78 -2.27 4.63 5.56
N LEU A 79 -1.82 4.05 4.44
CA LEU A 79 -0.71 3.10 4.44
C LEU A 79 0.58 3.76 4.95
N LEU A 80 0.92 4.94 4.42
CA LEU A 80 2.10 5.69 4.87
C LEU A 80 2.01 6.07 6.35
N ALA A 81 0.85 6.48 6.84
CA ALA A 81 0.66 6.79 8.25
C ALA A 81 0.87 5.58 9.15
N GLU A 82 0.37 4.40 8.77
CA GLU A 82 0.55 3.18 9.57
C GLU A 82 2.01 2.68 9.54
N ILE A 83 2.70 2.83 8.40
CA ILE A 83 4.14 2.57 8.31
C ILE A 83 4.90 3.52 9.24
N ALA A 84 4.65 4.84 9.15
CA ALA A 84 5.31 5.84 9.97
C ALA A 84 5.06 5.61 11.47
N ASN A 85 3.81 5.35 11.87
CA ASN A 85 3.48 5.07 13.28
C ASN A 85 4.17 3.80 13.81
N THR A 86 4.43 2.83 12.93
CA THR A 86 5.11 1.59 13.31
C THR A 86 6.60 1.83 13.47
N LEU A 87 7.25 2.43 12.47
CA LEU A 87 8.70 2.69 12.49
C LEU A 87 9.06 3.67 13.61
N PHE A 88 8.23 4.68 13.83
CA PHE A 88 8.44 5.69 14.89
C PHE A 88 7.67 5.34 16.17
N ALA A 89 7.41 4.05 16.40
CA ALA A 89 6.78 3.59 17.63
C ALA A 89 7.70 3.78 18.84
N ASP A 90 9.01 3.79 18.63
CA ASP A 90 9.95 4.33 19.59
C ASP A 90 10.11 5.85 19.38
N GLU A 91 10.48 6.58 20.43
CA GLU A 91 10.69 8.04 20.33
C GLU A 91 12.04 8.38 19.64
N ARG A 92 12.64 7.47 18.88
CA ARG A 92 14.00 7.55 18.31
C ARG A 92 14.03 7.17 16.84
N ILE A 93 13.55 8.10 16.03
CA ILE A 93 13.59 8.00 14.57
C ILE A 93 15.03 7.85 14.06
N SER A 94 15.33 6.73 13.42
CA SER A 94 16.62 6.50 12.77
C SER A 94 16.67 7.09 11.36
N ASP A 95 17.89 7.34 10.85
CA ASP A 95 18.07 7.80 9.46
C ASP A 95 17.53 6.78 8.46
N LEU A 96 17.66 5.48 8.77
CA LEU A 96 17.20 4.38 7.91
C LEU A 96 15.67 4.31 7.82
N GLU A 97 14.95 4.46 8.94
CA GLU A 97 13.48 4.47 8.94
C GLU A 97 12.92 5.67 8.17
N ARG A 98 13.55 6.83 8.33
CA ARG A 98 13.17 8.05 7.59
C ARG A 98 13.40 7.89 6.10
N GLU A 99 14.58 7.38 5.71
CA GLU A 99 14.90 7.11 4.31
C GLU A 99 13.90 6.12 3.70
N LEU A 100 13.56 5.04 4.42
CA LEU A 100 12.56 4.09 3.95
C LEU A 100 11.19 4.73 3.70
N LEU A 101 10.72 5.57 4.63
CA LEU A 101 9.43 6.23 4.49
C LEU A 101 9.41 7.18 3.28
N ASP A 102 10.50 7.91 3.05
CA ASP A 102 10.66 8.80 1.90
C ASP A 102 10.71 8.01 0.57
N GLU A 103 11.41 6.88 0.55
CA GLU A 103 11.46 5.97 -0.60
C GLU A 103 10.07 5.39 -0.92
N TYR A 104 9.33 4.93 0.09
CA TYR A 104 7.96 4.43 -0.08
C TYR A 104 7.02 5.53 -0.55
N HIS A 105 7.07 6.72 0.02
CA HIS A 105 6.27 7.85 -0.45
C HIS A 105 6.57 8.17 -1.93
N THR A 106 7.86 8.23 -2.29
CA THR A 106 8.30 8.48 -3.67
C THR A 106 7.80 7.39 -4.61
N MET A 107 8.00 6.11 -4.27
CA MET A 107 7.54 4.97 -5.07
C MET A 107 6.02 5.01 -5.28
N MET A 108 5.24 5.23 -4.21
CA MET A 108 3.78 5.29 -4.28
C MET A 108 3.27 6.48 -5.13
N SER A 109 4.01 7.59 -5.17
CA SER A 109 3.68 8.76 -6.01
C SER A 109 3.86 8.52 -7.52
N LEU A 110 4.73 7.58 -7.89
CA LEU A 110 4.99 7.21 -9.29
C LEU A 110 3.96 6.23 -9.84
N ILE A 111 3.22 5.55 -8.96
CA ILE A 111 2.18 4.60 -9.35
C ILE A 111 0.87 5.39 -9.51
N PRO A 112 0.28 5.47 -10.73
CA PRO A 112 -0.99 6.15 -10.93
C PRO A 112 -2.10 5.42 -10.15
N ASN A 113 -3.02 6.18 -9.57
CA ASN A 113 -4.21 5.63 -8.94
C ASN A 113 -5.24 5.24 -10.02
N GLN A 114 -6.05 4.21 -9.78
CA GLN A 114 -7.11 3.75 -10.71
C GLN A 114 -8.02 4.89 -11.21
N GLU A 115 -8.29 5.90 -10.38
CA GLU A 115 -9.05 7.09 -10.77
C GLU A 115 -8.34 7.92 -11.85
N GLN A 116 -7.01 8.04 -11.76
CA GLN A 116 -6.19 8.71 -12.76
C GLN A 116 -6.06 7.87 -14.04
N GLU A 117 -5.95 6.55 -13.94
CA GLU A 117 -5.98 5.66 -15.11
C GLU A 117 -7.32 5.68 -15.82
N HIS A 118 -8.44 5.64 -15.10
CA HIS A 118 -9.77 5.76 -15.70
C HIS A 118 -9.98 7.14 -16.35
N HIS A 119 -9.56 8.23 -15.69
CA HIS A 119 -9.60 9.56 -16.31
C HIS A 119 -8.68 9.64 -17.53
N PHE A 120 -7.47 9.08 -17.47
CA PHE A 120 -6.54 9.05 -18.60
C PHE A 120 -7.08 8.24 -19.78
N ALA A 121 -7.58 7.03 -19.51
CA ALA A 121 -8.22 6.17 -20.51
C ALA A 121 -9.47 6.85 -21.11
N GLN A 122 -10.35 7.45 -20.31
CA GLN A 122 -11.50 8.21 -20.81
C GLN A 122 -11.08 9.43 -21.64
N ASN A 123 -10.09 10.19 -21.17
CA ASN A 123 -9.57 11.37 -21.86
C ASN A 123 -8.86 11.03 -23.19
N ILE A 124 -8.34 9.81 -23.35
CA ILE A 124 -7.72 9.34 -24.60
C ILE A 124 -8.75 8.67 -25.53
N LEU A 125 -9.69 7.91 -24.98
CA LEU A 125 -10.71 7.20 -25.76
C LEU A 125 -11.75 8.16 -26.37
N GLU A 126 -12.06 9.28 -25.72
CA GLU A 126 -12.99 10.28 -26.27
C GLU A 126 -12.50 10.96 -27.57
N PRO A 127 -11.24 11.45 -27.65
CA PRO A 127 -10.68 11.99 -28.89
C PRO A 127 -10.56 10.93 -29.99
N ILE A 128 -10.05 9.73 -29.64
CA ILE A 128 -9.84 8.64 -30.61
C ILE A 128 -11.17 8.10 -31.14
N GLY A 129 -12.17 7.92 -30.27
CA GLY A 129 -13.51 7.49 -30.65
C GLY A 129 -14.23 8.50 -31.54
N ARG A 130 -14.05 9.82 -31.31
CA ARG A 130 -14.55 10.86 -32.21
C ARG A 130 -13.86 10.86 -33.57
N PHE A 131 -12.55 10.64 -33.58
CA PHE A 131 -11.78 10.56 -34.82
C PHE A 131 -12.21 9.35 -35.68
N LEU A 132 -12.34 8.17 -35.08
CA LEU A 132 -12.81 6.97 -35.77
C LEU A 132 -14.26 7.12 -36.27
N LYS A 133 -15.16 7.73 -35.48
CA LYS A 133 -16.53 8.05 -35.93
C LYS A 133 -16.54 8.99 -37.15
N LYS A 134 -15.65 9.99 -37.17
CA LYS A 134 -15.57 10.98 -38.26
C LYS A 134 -14.93 10.43 -39.54
N VAL A 135 -14.00 9.49 -39.41
CA VAL A 135 -13.28 8.88 -40.56
C VAL A 135 -14.04 7.71 -41.16
N ILE A 136 -14.79 6.94 -40.35
CA ILE A 136 -15.49 5.72 -40.80
C ILE A 136 -16.95 6.00 -41.23
N GLY A 137 -17.50 7.18 -40.96
CA GLY A 137 -18.81 7.57 -41.49
C GLY A 137 -19.97 6.68 -41.01
N LEU A 138 -19.90 6.14 -39.79
CA LEU A 138 -21.01 5.41 -39.20
C LEU A 138 -22.05 6.40 -38.66
N ASN A 139 -23.00 6.75 -39.52
CA ASN A 139 -24.25 7.38 -39.11
C ASN A 139 -25.12 6.35 -38.37
N PRO A 140 -25.65 6.66 -37.18
CA PRO A 140 -26.70 5.83 -36.58
C PRO A 140 -28.01 6.03 -37.38
N SER A 141 -28.68 4.91 -37.69
CA SER A 141 -30.09 4.90 -38.08
C SER A 141 -30.99 5.08 -36.86
#